data_AF-A0A2E4DIP3-F1
#
_entry.id   AF-A0A2E4DIP3-F1
#
_cell.length_a   1.000
_cell.length_b   1.000
_cell.length_c   1.000
_cell.angle_alpha   90.00
_cell.angle_beta   90.00
_cell.angle_gamma   90.00
#
_symmetry.space_group_name_H-M   'P 1'
#
loop_
_entity.id
_entity.type
_entity.pdbx_description
1 polymer ?
#
loop_
_entity_poly.entity_id
_entity_poly.type
_entity_poly.pdbx_seq_one_letter_code
_entity_poly.pdbx_strand_id
1 'polypeptide(L)'
;STDVCGYLVEILSGQSLDEFLSTRIFKPLNMVDTHFQLPKNKIPRFTSNYINNIPKKFRKLAKVLGISFNPDGKLMAIDHADSSEFTENITFFSGGGGLVSTTKDYLQFCKMILNKGALNGARILGPKTMELITEDHLKFIPHEGGPLSLPNNGTSFGLGFSVVKNNAAKEIIGSVGTHGWGGAAGTFFGIDPKEDLIFILMIQLVDFNNLKISNTFQTMVYQSIVE
;
A
#
# COMPACT_ATOMS: atom_id res chain seq x y z
N SER A 1 12.79 -0.09 -7.89
CA SER A 1 12.60 1.21 -8.56
C SER A 1 12.37 2.29 -7.52
N THR A 2 11.30 2.20 -6.72
CA THR A 2 10.96 3.21 -5.70
C THR A 2 12.02 3.39 -4.62
N ASP A 3 12.80 2.36 -4.26
CA ASP A 3 13.95 2.50 -3.34
C ASP A 3 15.00 3.48 -3.87
N VAL A 4 15.25 3.45 -5.18
CA VAL A 4 16.16 4.40 -5.84
C VAL A 4 15.55 5.81 -5.80
N CYS A 5 14.23 5.95 -5.98
CA CYS A 5 13.57 7.24 -5.81
C CYS A 5 13.70 7.76 -4.37
N GLY A 6 13.57 6.89 -3.37
CA GLY A 6 13.82 7.22 -1.96
C GLY A 6 15.25 7.72 -1.75
N TYR A 7 16.24 7.00 -2.25
CA TYR A 7 17.64 7.43 -2.20
C TYR A 7 17.88 8.77 -2.91
N LEU A 8 17.24 9.01 -4.06
CA LEU A 8 17.34 10.31 -4.74
C LEU A 8 16.75 11.45 -3.90
N VAL A 9 15.68 11.21 -3.14
CA VAL A 9 15.16 12.19 -2.17
C VAL A 9 16.20 12.51 -1.12
N GLU A 10 16.91 11.50 -0.61
CA GLU A 10 17.97 11.72 0.39
C GLU A 10 19.09 12.60 -0.16
N ILE A 11 19.61 12.25 -1.33
CA ILE A 11 20.70 12.99 -1.99
C ILE A 11 20.29 14.43 -2.32
N LEU A 12 19.08 14.63 -2.85
CA LEU A 12 18.62 15.96 -3.28
C LEU A 12 18.22 16.87 -2.11
N SER A 13 17.74 16.29 -1.02
CA SER A 13 17.29 17.05 0.16
C SER A 13 18.37 17.25 1.22
N GLY A 14 19.42 16.41 1.21
CA GLY A 14 20.43 16.35 2.26
C GLY A 14 19.91 15.81 3.60
N GLN A 15 18.73 15.17 3.61
CA GLN A 15 18.11 14.55 4.78
C GLN A 15 18.03 13.05 4.57
N SER A 16 18.03 12.28 5.65
CA SER A 16 17.61 10.87 5.59
C SER A 16 16.14 10.77 5.17
N LEU A 17 15.73 9.66 4.56
CA LEU A 17 14.38 9.55 4.01
C LEU A 17 13.30 9.62 5.11
N ASP A 18 13.54 9.04 6.28
CA ASP A 18 12.63 9.10 7.42
C ASP A 18 12.46 10.53 7.95
N GLU A 19 13.55 11.30 8.08
CA GLU A 19 13.53 12.71 8.47
C GLU A 19 12.77 13.57 7.44
N PHE A 20 13.02 13.34 6.15
CA PHE A 20 12.34 14.05 5.07
C PHE A 20 10.84 13.77 5.09
N LEU A 21 10.43 12.50 5.13
CA LEU A 21 9.01 12.14 5.17
C LEU A 21 8.34 12.63 6.45
N SER A 22 9.02 12.55 7.59
CA SER A 22 8.53 13.08 8.87
C SER A 22 8.25 14.59 8.79
N THR A 23 9.20 15.35 8.26
CA THR A 23 9.13 16.81 8.17
C THR A 23 8.16 17.30 7.11
N ARG A 24 8.15 16.64 5.94
CA ARG A 24 7.44 17.12 4.76
C ARG A 24 6.06 16.52 4.59
N ILE A 25 5.76 15.39 5.23
CA ILE A 25 4.51 14.65 5.04
C ILE A 25 3.87 14.31 6.40
N PHE A 26 4.54 13.56 7.27
CA PHE A 26 3.88 12.97 8.44
C PHE A 26 3.45 14.02 9.46
N LYS A 27 4.35 14.92 9.87
CA LYS A 27 4.00 16.00 10.83
C LYS A 27 2.95 16.96 10.27
N PRO A 28 3.06 17.47 9.02
CA PRO A 28 2.01 18.33 8.44
C PRO A 28 0.63 17.66 8.35
N LEU A 29 0.59 16.34 8.13
CA LEU A 29 -0.65 15.57 8.03
C LEU A 29 -1.10 14.93 9.35
N ASN A 30 -0.38 15.18 10.45
CA ASN A 30 -0.63 14.59 11.77
C ASN A 30 -0.66 13.03 11.75
N MET A 31 0.26 12.43 11.00
CA MET A 31 0.48 10.99 10.92
C MET A 31 1.47 10.53 12.00
N VAL A 32 1.02 10.52 13.25
CA VAL A 32 1.86 10.34 14.46
C VAL A 32 2.24 8.89 14.77
N ASP A 33 1.73 7.94 14.00
CA ASP A 33 1.94 6.50 14.14
C ASP A 33 2.51 5.89 12.84
N THR A 34 3.14 6.71 11.99
CA THR A 34 3.78 6.28 10.73
C THR A 34 5.29 6.37 10.83
N HIS A 35 5.96 5.22 10.73
CA HIS A 35 7.39 5.11 11.02
C HIS A 35 8.09 4.05 10.17
N PHE A 36 9.39 4.24 9.90
CA PHE A 36 10.27 3.15 9.48
C PHE A 36 10.72 2.30 10.67
N GLN A 37 11.08 2.95 11.78
CA GLN A 37 11.41 2.29 13.03
C GLN A 37 10.30 2.53 14.05
N LEU A 38 9.69 1.46 14.55
CA LEU A 38 8.58 1.50 15.49
C LEU A 38 9.05 2.03 16.86
N PRO A 39 8.46 3.14 17.37
CA PRO A 39 8.82 3.65 18.69
C PRO A 39 8.46 2.67 19.81
N LYS A 40 9.32 2.57 20.84
CA LYS A 40 9.15 1.61 21.95
C LYS A 40 7.79 1.71 22.65
N ASN A 41 7.26 2.93 22.82
CA ASN A 41 5.96 3.16 23.45
C ASN A 41 4.76 2.79 22.55
N LYS A 42 4.99 2.42 21.29
CA LYS A 42 3.97 1.99 20.33
C LYS A 42 3.96 0.48 20.10
N ILE A 43 4.97 -0.26 20.59
CA ILE A 43 5.05 -1.73 20.48
C ILE A 43 3.78 -2.44 20.96
N PRO A 44 3.13 -2.07 22.10
CA PRO A 44 1.97 -2.82 22.60
C PRO A 44 0.74 -2.88 21.68
N ARG A 45 0.72 -2.06 20.63
CA ARG A 45 -0.37 -1.94 19.65
C ARG A 45 0.06 -2.34 18.24
N PHE A 46 1.28 -2.85 18.09
CA PHE A 46 1.77 -3.43 16.84
C PHE A 46 1.21 -4.85 16.66
N THR A 47 1.00 -5.25 15.42
CA THR A 47 0.28 -6.49 15.06
C THR A 47 1.21 -7.45 14.34
N SER A 48 1.13 -8.73 14.67
CA SER A 48 1.86 -9.78 13.94
C SER A 48 1.37 -9.90 12.49
N ASN A 49 2.28 -10.21 11.58
CA ASN A 49 2.00 -10.53 10.19
C ASN A 49 2.02 -12.03 9.96
N TYR A 50 1.08 -12.52 9.16
CA TYR A 50 0.88 -13.94 8.92
C TYR A 50 1.05 -14.30 7.46
N ILE A 51 1.29 -15.57 7.16
CA ILE A 51 1.21 -16.12 5.81
C ILE A 51 0.24 -17.29 5.75
N ASN A 52 -0.46 -17.43 4.63
CA ASN A 52 -1.29 -18.59 4.37
C ASN A 52 -0.44 -19.82 3.98
N ASN A 53 -0.97 -21.01 4.22
CA ASN A 53 -0.24 -22.27 4.10
C ASN A 53 0.10 -22.63 2.63
N ILE A 54 1.33 -23.11 2.39
CA ILE A 54 1.83 -23.54 1.08
C ILE A 54 0.88 -24.57 0.43
N PRO A 55 0.57 -24.46 -0.89
CA PRO A 55 -0.27 -25.43 -1.60
C PRO A 55 0.26 -26.85 -1.44
N LYS A 56 -0.65 -27.82 -1.21
CA LYS A 56 -0.30 -29.24 -0.93
C LYS A 56 0.74 -29.82 -1.90
N LYS A 57 0.70 -29.43 -3.19
CA LYS A 57 1.63 -29.90 -4.24
C LYS A 57 3.09 -29.48 -4.01
N PHE A 58 3.35 -28.39 -3.29
CA PHE A 58 4.69 -27.87 -3.03
C PHE A 58 5.21 -28.20 -1.63
N ARG A 59 4.36 -28.70 -0.73
CA ARG A 59 4.74 -29.07 0.65
C ARG A 59 5.85 -30.13 0.70
N LYS A 60 5.87 -31.08 -0.24
CA LYS A 60 6.90 -32.13 -0.30
C LYS A 60 8.27 -31.56 -0.69
N LEU A 61 8.30 -30.61 -1.63
CA LEU A 61 9.52 -29.93 -2.06
C LEU A 61 10.01 -28.93 -0.99
N ALA A 62 9.10 -28.19 -0.35
CA ALA A 62 9.41 -27.29 0.75
C ALA A 62 10.09 -28.04 1.92
N LYS A 63 9.61 -29.24 2.27
CA LYS A 63 10.23 -30.09 3.30
C LYS A 63 11.65 -30.54 2.94
N VAL A 64 11.91 -30.84 1.67
CA VAL A 64 13.24 -31.23 1.16
C VAL A 64 14.21 -30.05 1.18
N LEU A 65 13.71 -28.84 0.93
CA LEU A 65 14.50 -27.60 0.91
C LEU A 65 14.66 -26.95 2.30
N GLY A 66 14.21 -27.60 3.38
CA GLY A 66 14.31 -27.05 4.74
C GLY A 66 13.37 -25.87 5.03
N ILE A 67 12.37 -25.63 4.18
CA ILE A 67 11.39 -24.57 4.34
C ILE A 67 10.33 -25.05 5.35
N SER A 68 10.28 -24.41 6.52
CA SER A 68 9.30 -24.72 7.57
C SER A 68 7.88 -24.34 7.13
N PHE A 69 6.92 -25.27 7.24
CA PHE A 69 5.50 -24.99 7.02
C PHE A 69 4.62 -25.82 7.97
N ASN A 70 3.43 -25.31 8.28
CA ASN A 70 2.47 -25.95 9.18
C ASN A 70 1.52 -26.88 8.39
N PRO A 71 1.53 -28.21 8.62
CA PRO A 71 0.69 -29.16 7.89
C PRO A 71 -0.83 -28.97 8.13
N ASP A 72 -1.24 -28.30 9.21
CA ASP A 72 -2.62 -28.27 9.72
C ASP A 72 -3.52 -27.18 9.10
N GLY A 73 -3.00 -26.30 8.25
CA GLY A 73 -3.81 -25.21 7.67
C GLY A 73 -4.00 -24.00 8.58
N LYS A 74 -3.28 -23.91 9.69
CA LYS A 74 -3.26 -22.73 10.57
C LYS A 74 -2.36 -21.64 9.99
N LEU A 75 -2.75 -20.38 10.21
CA LEU A 75 -1.92 -19.21 9.91
C LEU A 75 -0.58 -19.31 10.63
N MET A 76 0.50 -19.00 9.93
CA MET A 76 1.84 -18.92 10.50
C MET A 76 2.24 -17.46 10.63
N ALA A 77 2.66 -17.04 11.82
CA ALA A 77 3.26 -15.73 12.00
C ALA A 77 4.64 -15.72 11.34
N ILE A 78 4.89 -14.73 10.48
CA ILE A 78 6.16 -14.49 9.80
C ILE A 78 6.86 -13.22 10.31
N ASP A 79 6.12 -12.38 11.02
CA ASP A 79 6.61 -11.25 11.80
C ASP A 79 5.78 -11.20 13.08
N HIS A 80 6.43 -11.35 14.23
CA HIS A 80 5.76 -11.38 15.51
C HIS A 80 5.83 -10.01 16.17
N ALA A 81 4.72 -9.55 16.75
CA ALA A 81 4.65 -8.21 17.34
C ALA A 81 5.66 -7.96 18.47
N ASP A 82 6.10 -9.00 19.18
CA ASP A 82 7.07 -8.96 20.28
C ASP A 82 8.53 -9.10 19.84
N SER A 83 8.80 -9.51 18.60
CA SER A 83 10.15 -9.74 18.08
C SER A 83 10.37 -9.15 16.69
N SER A 84 9.60 -8.13 16.32
CA SER A 84 9.62 -7.57 14.99
C SER A 84 10.89 -6.76 14.72
N GLU A 85 11.46 -6.92 13.53
CA GLU A 85 12.61 -6.14 13.07
C GLU A 85 12.32 -4.64 13.02
N PHE A 86 11.05 -4.22 12.95
CA PHE A 86 10.67 -2.81 13.05
C PHE A 86 11.05 -2.18 14.41
N THR A 87 11.32 -2.98 15.44
CA THR A 87 11.76 -2.50 16.76
C THR A 87 13.27 -2.35 16.89
N GLU A 88 14.03 -2.87 15.92
CA GLU A 88 15.48 -2.82 15.87
C GLU A 88 15.99 -1.50 15.27
N ASN A 89 17.31 -1.31 15.24
CA ASN A 89 17.93 -0.14 14.64
C ASN A 89 17.84 -0.19 13.11
N ILE A 90 16.91 0.57 12.52
CA ILE A 90 16.72 0.62 11.07
C ILE A 90 17.72 1.58 10.44
N THR A 91 18.59 1.07 9.58
CA THR A 91 19.59 1.86 8.86
C THR A 91 19.32 1.97 7.36
N PHE A 92 18.28 1.30 6.85
CA PHE A 92 17.88 1.34 5.45
C PHE A 92 16.40 1.73 5.34
N PHE A 93 16.16 2.94 4.87
CA PHE A 93 14.81 3.48 4.66
C PHE A 93 14.37 3.21 3.23
N SER A 94 13.71 2.07 3.02
CA SER A 94 13.23 1.65 1.70
C SER A 94 12.13 2.60 1.19
N GLY A 95 12.30 3.12 -0.02
CA GLY A 95 11.25 3.90 -0.68
C GLY A 95 10.07 3.03 -1.16
N GLY A 96 10.29 1.73 -1.35
CA GLY A 96 9.27 0.77 -1.81
C GLY A 96 8.53 0.02 -0.71
N GLY A 97 9.01 0.03 0.54
CA GLY A 97 8.43 -0.70 1.67
C GLY A 97 9.09 -0.33 3.00
N GLY A 98 8.66 -0.97 4.09
CA GLY A 98 9.29 -0.75 5.41
C GLY A 98 8.67 0.37 6.26
N LEU A 99 7.57 0.98 5.83
CA LEU A 99 6.76 1.80 6.71
C LEU A 99 5.72 0.94 7.44
N VAL A 100 5.61 1.12 8.75
CA VAL A 100 4.44 0.76 9.55
C VAL A 100 3.57 2.00 9.75
N SER A 101 2.25 1.81 9.76
CA SER A 101 1.29 2.90 9.89
C SER A 101 -0.03 2.40 10.51
N THR A 102 -1.02 3.27 10.59
CA THR A 102 -2.38 2.93 11.04
C THR A 102 -3.41 3.33 10.01
N THR A 103 -4.61 2.75 10.08
CA THR A 103 -5.76 3.19 9.27
C THR A 103 -6.00 4.70 9.41
N LYS A 104 -5.85 5.26 10.63
CA LYS A 104 -6.09 6.68 10.91
C LYS A 104 -5.08 7.58 10.21
N ASP A 105 -3.80 7.22 10.27
CA ASP A 105 -2.72 7.97 9.63
C ASP A 105 -2.81 7.87 8.11
N TYR A 106 -2.99 6.67 7.59
CA TYR A 106 -3.11 6.45 6.15
C TYR A 106 -4.36 7.15 5.58
N LEU A 107 -5.43 7.28 6.37
CA LEU A 107 -6.58 8.11 6.01
C LEU A 107 -6.23 9.60 5.85
N GLN A 108 -5.31 10.16 6.66
CA GLN A 108 -4.87 11.55 6.46
C GLN A 108 -4.13 11.70 5.13
N PHE A 109 -3.26 10.74 4.80
CA PHE A 109 -2.59 10.70 3.50
C PHE A 109 -3.59 10.63 2.34
N CYS A 110 -4.57 9.72 2.42
CA CYS A 110 -5.62 9.61 1.39
C CYS A 110 -6.48 10.89 1.29
N LYS A 111 -6.84 11.51 2.42
CA LYS A 111 -7.57 12.79 2.43
C LYS A 111 -6.79 13.92 1.79
N MET A 112 -5.47 13.98 2.01
CA MET A 112 -4.60 14.96 1.35
C MET A 112 -4.61 14.79 -0.16
N ILE A 113 -4.58 13.55 -0.66
CA ILE A 113 -4.67 13.24 -2.09
C ILE A 113 -6.04 13.63 -2.65
N LEU A 114 -7.13 13.19 -2.01
CA LEU A 114 -8.50 13.51 -2.42
C LEU A 114 -8.73 15.03 -2.50
N ASN A 115 -8.18 15.76 -1.53
CA ASN A 115 -8.21 17.23 -1.47
C ASN A 115 -7.11 17.91 -2.32
N LYS A 116 -6.64 17.24 -3.37
CA LYS A 116 -5.74 17.81 -4.39
C LYS A 116 -4.43 18.37 -3.79
N GLY A 117 -3.84 17.62 -2.86
CA GLY A 117 -2.50 17.88 -2.34
C GLY A 117 -2.45 18.67 -1.03
N ALA A 118 -3.59 18.92 -0.37
CA ALA A 118 -3.65 19.69 0.86
C ALA A 118 -4.62 19.11 1.89
N LEU A 119 -4.35 19.31 3.18
CA LEU A 119 -5.22 18.90 4.27
C LEU A 119 -4.97 19.79 5.49
N ASN A 120 -6.04 20.20 6.19
CA ASN A 120 -5.97 20.96 7.45
C ASN A 120 -5.03 22.20 7.39
N GLY A 121 -5.02 22.90 6.26
CA GLY A 121 -4.16 24.08 6.04
C GLY A 121 -2.72 23.77 5.59
N ALA A 122 -2.26 22.52 5.66
CA ALA A 122 -0.99 22.10 5.10
C ALA A 122 -1.12 21.76 3.62
N ARG A 123 -0.23 22.31 2.78
CA ARG A 123 -0.09 21.93 1.36
C ARG A 123 1.17 21.12 1.16
N ILE A 124 1.00 19.88 0.71
CA ILE A 124 2.09 18.94 0.42
C ILE A 124 2.43 18.99 -1.07
N LEU A 125 1.40 18.98 -1.93
CA LEU A 125 1.53 19.04 -3.39
C LEU A 125 0.58 20.08 -3.98
N GLY A 126 0.95 20.62 -5.14
CA GLY A 126 0.07 21.49 -5.92
C GLY A 126 -1.06 20.68 -6.56
N PRO A 127 -2.26 21.27 -6.79
CA PRO A 127 -3.37 20.55 -7.39
C PRO A 127 -3.05 20.04 -8.81
N LYS A 128 -2.30 20.82 -9.62
CA LYS A 128 -1.85 20.37 -10.95
C LYS A 128 -0.80 19.27 -10.90
N THR A 129 0.01 19.22 -9.83
CA THR A 129 0.92 18.10 -9.59
C THR A 129 0.13 16.84 -9.27
N MET A 130 -0.94 16.95 -8.49
CA MET A 130 -1.82 15.81 -8.20
C MET A 130 -2.53 15.28 -9.44
N GLU A 131 -3.08 16.18 -10.27
CA GLU A 131 -3.66 15.80 -11.56
C GLU A 131 -2.63 14.99 -12.38
N LEU A 132 -1.42 15.53 -12.57
CA LEU A 132 -0.34 14.86 -13.30
C LEU A 132 0.03 13.49 -12.71
N ILE A 133 0.13 13.37 -11.38
CA ILE A 133 0.49 12.11 -10.70
C ILE A 133 -0.53 11.00 -11.00
N THR A 134 -1.81 11.35 -11.13
CA THR A 134 -2.91 10.39 -11.32
C THR A 134 -3.27 10.13 -12.78
N GLU A 135 -2.58 10.75 -13.74
CA GLU A 135 -2.78 10.50 -15.17
C GLU A 135 -2.36 9.08 -15.59
N ASP A 136 -2.85 8.65 -16.75
CA ASP A 136 -2.39 7.42 -17.41
C ASP A 136 -1.02 7.64 -18.08
N HIS A 137 0.07 7.42 -17.34
CA HIS A 137 1.44 7.57 -17.84
C HIS A 137 1.89 6.42 -18.76
N LEU A 138 1.07 5.37 -18.91
CA LEU A 138 1.40 4.19 -19.72
C LEU A 138 0.49 4.04 -20.95
N LYS A 139 -0.38 5.01 -21.21
CA LYS A 139 -1.38 5.01 -22.28
C LYS A 139 -0.81 4.67 -23.66
N PHE A 140 0.40 5.16 -23.93
CA PHE A 140 1.07 5.00 -25.23
C PHE A 140 2.25 4.01 -25.19
N ILE A 141 2.44 3.31 -24.06
CA ILE A 141 3.52 2.36 -23.89
C ILE A 141 2.92 0.94 -24.02
N PRO A 142 3.32 0.14 -25.02
CA PRO A 142 2.92 -1.25 -25.10
C PRO A 142 3.34 -2.01 -23.84
N HIS A 143 2.42 -2.77 -23.26
CA HIS A 143 2.64 -3.52 -22.04
C HIS A 143 1.77 -4.78 -22.05
N GLU A 144 2.35 -5.91 -21.65
CA GLU A 144 1.64 -7.20 -21.52
C GLU A 144 1.26 -7.50 -20.06
N GLY A 145 1.47 -6.53 -19.16
CA GLY A 145 1.38 -6.70 -17.71
C GLY A 145 2.63 -7.34 -17.12
N GLY A 146 2.94 -6.99 -15.86
CA GLY A 146 4.04 -7.58 -15.09
C GLY A 146 3.63 -8.80 -14.27
N PRO A 147 4.46 -9.22 -13.29
CA PRO A 147 4.14 -10.32 -12.37
C PRO A 147 2.83 -10.16 -11.58
N LEU A 148 2.36 -8.92 -11.45
CA LEU A 148 1.06 -8.57 -10.83
C LEU A 148 -0.08 -8.48 -11.86
N SER A 149 0.16 -8.87 -13.12
CA SER A 149 -0.74 -8.67 -14.26
C SER A 149 -1.20 -7.21 -14.41
N LEU A 150 -0.31 -6.27 -14.06
CA LEU A 150 -0.49 -4.84 -14.14
C LEU A 150 0.69 -4.19 -14.88
N PRO A 151 0.47 -3.15 -15.69
CA PRO A 151 -0.84 -2.63 -16.08
C PRO A 151 -1.54 -3.60 -17.04
N ASN A 152 -2.84 -3.42 -17.27
CA ASN A 152 -3.65 -4.27 -18.16
C ASN A 152 -4.77 -3.45 -18.81
N ASN A 153 -5.73 -4.10 -19.48
CA ASN A 153 -6.83 -3.40 -20.16
C ASN A 153 -7.75 -2.60 -19.23
N GLY A 154 -7.86 -2.99 -17.95
CA GLY A 154 -8.69 -2.29 -16.96
C GLY A 154 -7.95 -1.28 -16.08
N THR A 155 -6.64 -1.44 -15.92
CA THR A 155 -5.81 -0.66 -14.99
C THR A 155 -4.55 -0.14 -15.67
N SER A 156 -4.30 1.16 -15.56
CA SER A 156 -3.02 1.78 -15.88
C SER A 156 -2.19 2.10 -14.63
N PHE A 157 -1.09 2.81 -14.80
CA PHE A 157 -0.21 3.28 -13.74
C PHE A 157 0.13 4.76 -13.93
N GLY A 158 -0.09 5.54 -12.87
CA GLY A 158 0.38 6.92 -12.75
C GLY A 158 1.75 6.97 -12.06
N LEU A 159 2.06 8.10 -11.43
CA LEU A 159 3.32 8.26 -10.68
C LEU A 159 3.15 7.77 -9.24
N GLY A 160 3.23 6.44 -9.06
CA GLY A 160 3.14 5.79 -7.76
C GLY A 160 1.78 5.19 -7.42
N PHE A 161 0.81 5.24 -8.34
CA PHE A 161 -0.53 4.70 -8.14
C PHE A 161 -0.96 3.84 -9.33
N SER A 162 -1.67 2.75 -9.04
CA SER A 162 -2.53 2.16 -10.07
C SER A 162 -3.72 3.08 -10.32
N VAL A 163 -4.16 3.16 -11.58
CA VAL A 163 -5.29 4.03 -11.99
C VAL A 163 -6.28 3.21 -12.79
N VAL A 164 -7.55 3.23 -12.41
CA VAL A 164 -8.61 2.54 -13.17
C VAL A 164 -8.86 3.28 -14.49
N LYS A 165 -8.70 2.58 -15.62
CA LYS A 165 -8.98 3.14 -16.96
C LYS A 165 -10.22 2.56 -17.64
N ASN A 166 -10.65 1.35 -17.24
CA ASN A 166 -11.85 0.71 -17.77
C ASN A 166 -12.43 -0.26 -16.73
N ASN A 167 -13.63 0.04 -16.24
CA ASN A 167 -14.31 -0.75 -15.20
C ASN A 167 -14.69 -2.15 -15.69
N ALA A 168 -15.22 -2.27 -16.91
CA ALA A 168 -15.66 -3.54 -17.47
C ALA A 168 -14.47 -4.50 -17.66
N ALA A 169 -13.36 -4.01 -18.20
CA ALA A 169 -12.14 -4.80 -18.36
C ALA A 169 -11.45 -5.13 -17.02
N LYS A 170 -11.70 -4.34 -15.97
CA LYS A 170 -11.20 -4.61 -14.61
C LYS A 170 -12.15 -5.49 -13.79
N GLU A 171 -13.36 -5.73 -14.27
CA GLU A 171 -14.41 -6.50 -13.60
C GLU A 171 -14.75 -5.95 -12.20
N ILE A 172 -14.82 -4.62 -12.06
CA ILE A 172 -15.17 -3.94 -10.81
C ILE A 172 -16.32 -2.96 -10.98
N ILE A 173 -17.01 -2.69 -9.87
CA ILE A 173 -17.83 -1.50 -9.71
C ILE A 173 -16.92 -0.36 -9.19
N GLY A 174 -17.12 0.84 -9.72
CA GLY A 174 -16.43 2.05 -9.30
C GLY A 174 -16.25 3.05 -10.43
N SER A 175 -15.26 3.94 -10.31
CA SER A 175 -15.01 5.00 -11.29
C SER A 175 -13.74 4.80 -12.10
N VAL A 176 -13.80 5.15 -13.39
CA VAL A 176 -12.58 5.47 -14.15
C VAL A 176 -11.92 6.68 -13.48
N GLY A 177 -10.62 6.56 -13.17
CA GLY A 177 -9.83 7.55 -12.42
C GLY A 177 -9.62 7.20 -10.94
N THR A 178 -10.32 6.18 -10.40
CA THR A 178 -10.01 5.66 -9.06
C THR A 178 -8.55 5.21 -9.01
N HIS A 179 -7.81 5.65 -8.01
CA HIS A 179 -6.39 5.40 -7.89
C HIS A 179 -6.01 4.94 -6.49
N GLY A 180 -4.97 4.11 -6.42
CA GLY A 180 -4.56 3.47 -5.18
C GLY A 180 -3.47 2.43 -5.38
N TRP A 181 -3.14 1.72 -4.30
CA TRP A 181 -2.14 0.66 -4.30
C TRP A 181 -2.38 -0.34 -3.16
N GLY A 182 -1.59 -1.42 -3.16
CA GLY A 182 -1.63 -2.47 -2.15
C GLY A 182 -0.26 -2.75 -1.53
N GLY A 183 -0.26 -3.32 -0.33
CA GLY A 183 0.92 -3.82 0.37
C GLY A 183 0.96 -5.34 0.38
N ALA A 184 2.16 -5.90 0.48
CA ALA A 184 2.37 -7.35 0.44
C ALA A 184 1.68 -8.12 1.59
N ALA A 185 1.43 -7.45 2.71
CA ALA A 185 0.70 -7.98 3.87
C ALA A 185 -0.83 -7.83 3.76
N GLY A 186 -1.36 -7.49 2.58
CA GLY A 186 -2.81 -7.42 2.33
C GLY A 186 -3.45 -6.07 2.63
N THR A 187 -2.69 -5.08 3.09
CA THR A 187 -3.16 -3.69 3.16
C THR A 187 -3.51 -3.17 1.78
N PHE A 188 -4.60 -2.43 1.64
CA PHE A 188 -5.06 -1.92 0.35
C PHE A 188 -5.80 -0.61 0.55
N PHE A 189 -5.64 0.34 -0.37
CA PHE A 189 -6.43 1.56 -0.38
C PHE A 189 -6.81 1.96 -1.80
N GLY A 190 -7.91 2.71 -1.90
CA GLY A 190 -8.30 3.41 -3.11
C GLY A 190 -8.97 4.74 -2.78
N ILE A 191 -8.83 5.65 -3.73
CA ILE A 191 -9.36 7.01 -3.69
C ILE A 191 -10.14 7.19 -4.99
N ASP A 192 -11.41 7.52 -4.87
CA ASP A 192 -12.30 7.81 -6.00
C ASP A 192 -12.75 9.27 -5.92
N PRO A 193 -12.08 10.18 -6.67
CA PRO A 193 -12.44 11.59 -6.67
C PRO A 193 -13.82 11.90 -7.25
N LYS A 194 -14.43 10.99 -8.03
CA LYS A 194 -15.76 11.22 -8.61
C LYS A 194 -16.86 11.04 -7.58
N GLU A 195 -16.66 10.10 -6.66
CA GLU A 195 -17.59 9.76 -5.59
C GLU A 195 -17.21 10.41 -4.24
N ASP A 196 -16.20 11.29 -4.22
CA ASP A 196 -15.62 11.88 -2.98
C ASP A 196 -15.30 10.80 -1.91
N LEU A 197 -14.77 9.66 -2.36
CA LEU A 197 -14.70 8.43 -1.58
C LEU A 197 -13.26 7.97 -1.34
N ILE A 198 -13.00 7.51 -0.11
CA ILE A 198 -11.78 6.80 0.27
C ILE A 198 -12.18 5.48 0.91
N PHE A 199 -11.51 4.39 0.51
CA PHE A 199 -11.63 3.11 1.19
C PHE A 199 -10.25 2.54 1.51
N ILE A 200 -10.12 1.99 2.72
CA ILE A 200 -8.87 1.45 3.26
C ILE A 200 -9.17 0.11 3.93
N LEU A 201 -8.45 -0.92 3.51
CA LEU A 201 -8.42 -2.24 4.12
C LEU A 201 -7.05 -2.43 4.77
N MET A 202 -7.02 -2.72 6.07
CA MET A 202 -5.81 -3.06 6.81
C MET A 202 -5.94 -4.48 7.36
N ILE A 203 -5.21 -5.41 6.75
CA ILE A 203 -5.00 -6.77 7.26
C ILE A 203 -3.49 -7.03 7.33
N GLN A 204 -3.10 -8.14 7.95
CA GLN A 204 -1.72 -8.57 8.13
C GLN A 204 -1.58 -10.04 7.71
N LEU A 205 -1.77 -10.27 6.42
CA LEU A 205 -1.71 -11.58 5.78
C LEU A 205 -1.02 -11.48 4.43
N VAL A 206 0.11 -12.15 4.29
CA VAL A 206 0.80 -12.43 3.03
C VAL A 206 0.18 -13.64 2.34
N ASP A 207 0.29 -13.71 1.01
CA ASP A 207 -0.32 -14.75 0.16
C ASP A 207 -1.87 -14.80 0.29
N PHE A 208 -2.47 -13.61 0.34
CA PHE A 208 -3.91 -13.41 0.43
C PHE A 208 -4.64 -13.45 -0.93
N ASN A 209 -3.91 -13.66 -2.03
CA ASN A 209 -4.46 -13.56 -3.39
C ASN A 209 -5.67 -14.49 -3.65
N ASN A 210 -5.65 -15.69 -3.06
CA ASN A 210 -6.76 -16.65 -3.18
C ASN A 210 -8.06 -16.18 -2.52
N LEU A 211 -7.98 -15.21 -1.60
CA LEU A 211 -9.15 -14.67 -0.90
C LEU A 211 -9.89 -13.61 -1.72
N LYS A 212 -9.25 -13.04 -2.76
CA LYS A 212 -9.75 -11.89 -3.55
C LYS A 212 -10.25 -10.72 -2.67
N ILE A 213 -9.67 -10.57 -1.47
CA ILE A 213 -10.23 -9.74 -0.40
C ILE A 213 -10.37 -8.26 -0.80
N SER A 214 -9.40 -7.70 -1.51
CA SER A 214 -9.45 -6.30 -1.95
C SER A 214 -10.60 -6.03 -2.92
N ASN A 215 -10.87 -6.96 -3.84
CA ASN A 215 -11.97 -6.83 -4.80
C ASN A 215 -13.32 -7.01 -4.11
N THR A 216 -13.44 -8.01 -3.23
CA THR A 216 -14.66 -8.22 -2.44
C THR A 216 -14.97 -7.02 -1.56
N PHE A 217 -13.96 -6.49 -0.86
CA PHE A 217 -14.09 -5.30 -0.02
C PHE A 217 -14.53 -4.08 -0.84
N GLN A 218 -13.86 -3.80 -1.95
CA GLN A 218 -14.22 -2.67 -2.82
C GLN A 218 -15.67 -2.79 -3.32
N THR A 219 -16.09 -3.96 -3.79
CA THR A 219 -17.47 -4.19 -4.23
C THR A 219 -18.48 -3.91 -3.11
N MET A 220 -18.20 -4.37 -1.89
CA MET A 220 -19.08 -4.11 -0.74
C MET A 220 -19.17 -2.62 -0.40
N VAL A 221 -18.05 -1.88 -0.50
CA VAL A 221 -18.05 -0.42 -0.29
C VAL A 221 -18.95 0.26 -1.32
N TYR A 222 -18.79 -0.03 -2.62
CA TYR A 222 -19.63 0.59 -3.64
C TYR A 222 -21.10 0.18 -3.54
N GLN A 223 -21.39 -1.03 -3.11
CA GLN A 223 -22.77 -1.48 -2.84
C GLN A 223 -23.42 -0.74 -1.66
N SER A 224 -22.65 -0.10 -0.79
CA SER A 224 -23.16 0.63 0.38
C SER A 224 -23.50 2.10 0.09
N ILE A 225 -23.15 2.62 -1.08
CA ILE A 225 -23.37 4.03 -1.48
C ILE A 225 -24.35 4.16 -2.65
N VAL A 226 -25.13 3.10 -2.92
CA VAL A 226 -26.11 3.06 -4.01
C VAL A 226 -27.44 3.64 -3.51
N GLU A 227 -27.56 4.96 -3.56
CA GLU A 227 -28.84 5.70 -3.49
C GLU A 227 -29.01 6.61 -4.70
#